data_AF-A0A564G6P1-F1
#
_entry.id   AF-A0A564G6P1-F1
#
_cell.length_a   1.000
_cell.length_b   1.000
_cell.length_c   1.000
_cell.angle_alpha   90.00
_cell.angle_beta   90.00
_cell.angle_gamma   90.00
#
_symmetry.space_group_name_H-M   'P 1'
#
loop_
_entity.id
_entity.type
_entity.pdbx_description
1 polymer ?
#
loop_
_entity_poly.entity_id
_entity_poly.type
_entity_poly.pdbx_seq_one_letter_code
_entity_poly.pdbx_strand_id
1 'polypeptide(L)'
;MLTPATILQPPDPVKVTVIKLHGNIDAPGSCILSKAQYANAYGADAINLALPIPKALDYYFRNSSLLFLGCGLNQDRTVRVFEAIKIKAKADGADLPQHFSMEQFPADESALIVRNQYLLRIGVTPIWFPTGEFDFVEGMLRLLRNELRFRRV
;
A
#
# COMPACT_ATOMS: atom_id res chain seq x y z
N MET A 1 17.41 0.25 4.56
CA MET A 1 16.58 0.61 3.39
C MET A 1 16.58 -0.58 2.45
N LEU A 2 15.43 -0.93 1.90
CA LEU A 2 15.29 -2.00 0.90
C LEU A 2 14.90 -1.40 -0.46
N THR A 3 15.47 -1.91 -1.54
CA THR A 3 15.17 -1.53 -2.93
C THR A 3 14.73 -2.78 -3.71
N PRO A 4 14.31 -2.71 -4.99
CA PRO A 4 13.89 -3.89 -5.74
C PRO A 4 14.93 -5.03 -5.74
N ALA A 5 16.22 -4.69 -5.73
CA ALA A 5 17.32 -5.65 -5.69
C ALA A 5 17.48 -6.35 -4.33
N THR A 6 17.06 -5.71 -3.23
CA THR A 6 17.25 -6.20 -1.86
C THR A 6 15.94 -6.44 -1.11
N ILE A 7 14.78 -6.31 -1.76
CA ILE A 7 13.47 -6.27 -1.11
C ILE A 7 13.09 -7.54 -0.35
N LEU A 8 13.73 -8.67 -0.66
CA LEU A 8 13.52 -9.95 0.03
C LEU A 8 14.48 -10.17 1.21
N GLN A 9 15.42 -9.26 1.46
CA GLN A 9 16.27 -9.32 2.64
C GLN A 9 15.43 -9.00 3.89
N PRO A 10 15.65 -9.72 5.00
CA PRO A 10 14.91 -9.45 6.23
C PRO A 10 15.23 -8.03 6.74
N PRO A 11 14.22 -7.23 7.12
CA PRO A 11 14.46 -5.94 7.75
C PRO A 11 15.07 -6.13 9.14
N ASP A 12 15.82 -5.13 9.60
CA ASP A 12 16.32 -5.06 10.98
C ASP A 12 15.12 -4.92 11.92
N PRO A 13 14.84 -5.90 12.83
CA PRO A 13 13.62 -5.93 13.61
C PRO A 13 13.54 -4.83 14.67
N VAL A 14 14.66 -4.17 14.99
CA VAL A 14 14.69 -3.07 15.97
C VAL A 14 14.75 -1.69 15.32
N LYS A 15 14.61 -1.61 13.99
CA LYS A 15 14.65 -0.35 13.25
C LYS A 15 13.49 -0.18 12.30
N VAL A 16 13.14 1.09 12.06
CA VAL A 16 12.25 1.48 10.97
C VAL A 16 12.93 1.17 9.64
N THR A 17 12.28 0.36 8.82
CA THR A 17 12.76 0.03 7.47
C THR A 17 11.98 0.80 6.42
N VAL A 18 12.71 1.55 5.58
CA VAL A 18 12.14 2.18 4.38
C VAL A 18 12.31 1.24 3.18
N ILE A 19 11.19 0.91 2.54
CA ILE A 19 11.14 0.10 1.30
C ILE A 19 10.84 1.02 0.13
N LYS A 20 11.75 1.08 -0.85
CA LYS A 20 11.59 1.86 -2.07
C LYS A 20 11.25 0.92 -3.23
N LEU A 21 9.96 0.80 -3.54
CA LEU A 21 9.47 -0.14 -4.58
C LEU A 21 9.97 0.19 -5.99
N HIS A 22 10.24 1.46 -6.30
CA HIS A 22 10.62 1.90 -7.65
C HIS A 22 12.10 2.28 -7.75
N GLY A 23 12.96 1.76 -6.88
CA GLY A 23 14.40 2.02 -6.91
C GLY A 23 14.81 3.29 -6.15
N ASN A 24 16.04 3.73 -6.38
CA ASN A 24 16.62 4.90 -5.72
C ASN A 24 17.09 5.94 -6.72
N ILE A 25 16.83 7.23 -6.44
CA ILE A 25 17.23 8.34 -7.32
C ILE A 25 18.76 8.47 -7.42
N ASP A 26 19.48 8.12 -6.37
CA ASP A 26 20.96 8.09 -6.38
C ASP A 26 21.52 6.98 -7.28
N ALA A 27 20.67 6.05 -7.71
CA ALA A 27 20.99 4.97 -8.64
C ALA A 27 19.92 4.86 -9.73
N PRO A 28 19.84 5.81 -10.69
CA PRO A 28 18.75 5.89 -11.67
C PRO A 28 18.55 4.60 -12.48
N GLY A 29 19.62 3.85 -12.76
CA GLY A 29 19.54 2.56 -13.45
C GLY A 29 18.77 1.48 -12.68
N SER A 30 18.56 1.66 -11.37
CA SER A 30 17.73 0.77 -10.53
C SER A 30 16.25 1.15 -10.53
N CYS A 31 15.88 2.29 -11.13
CA CYS A 31 14.51 2.79 -11.09
C CYS A 31 13.57 2.01 -12.01
N ILE A 32 12.33 1.80 -11.56
CA ILE A 32 11.28 1.15 -12.35
C ILE A 32 10.33 2.24 -12.84
N LEU A 33 10.48 2.63 -14.11
CA LEU A 33 9.74 3.75 -14.72
C LEU A 33 9.06 3.35 -16.03
N SER A 34 9.72 2.55 -16.87
CA SER A 34 9.19 2.15 -18.17
C SER A 34 8.26 0.95 -18.09
N LYS A 35 7.37 0.79 -19.07
CA LYS A 35 6.47 -0.37 -19.18
C LYS A 35 7.24 -1.70 -19.13
N ALA A 36 8.40 -1.79 -19.78
CA ALA A 36 9.24 -2.99 -19.76
C ALA A 36 9.81 -3.26 -18.36
N GLN A 37 10.24 -2.23 -17.64
CA GLN A 37 10.71 -2.36 -16.26
C GLN A 37 9.57 -2.82 -15.32
N TYR A 38 8.37 -2.26 -15.49
CA TYR A 38 7.19 -2.74 -14.75
C TYR A 38 6.83 -4.19 -15.08
N ALA A 39 6.91 -4.58 -16.36
CA ALA A 39 6.67 -5.96 -16.78
C ALA A 39 7.68 -6.92 -16.14
N ASN A 40 8.95 -6.54 -16.07
CA ASN A 40 9.99 -7.36 -15.43
C ASN A 40 9.81 -7.43 -13.91
N ALA A 41 9.36 -6.36 -13.28
CA ALA A 41 9.26 -6.26 -11.82
C ALA A 41 7.97 -6.87 -11.25
N TYR A 42 6.87 -6.84 -12.00
CA TYR A 42 5.54 -7.28 -11.54
C TYR A 42 4.92 -8.39 -12.40
N GLY A 43 5.52 -8.75 -13.53
CA GLY A 43 4.98 -9.65 -14.56
C GLY A 43 4.46 -8.86 -15.76
N ALA A 44 4.49 -9.45 -16.96
CA ALA A 44 4.08 -8.77 -18.21
C ALA A 44 2.55 -8.69 -18.31
N ASP A 45 1.88 -9.81 -18.51
CA ASP A 45 0.44 -9.85 -18.77
C ASP A 45 -0.38 -9.87 -17.46
N ALA A 46 0.01 -10.76 -16.54
CA ALA A 46 -0.59 -10.91 -15.22
C ALA A 46 0.41 -10.57 -14.11
N ILE A 47 -0.12 -10.29 -12.92
CA ILE A 47 0.72 -10.13 -11.73
C ILE A 47 1.37 -11.48 -11.41
N ASN A 48 2.69 -11.49 -11.30
CA ASN A 48 3.43 -12.66 -10.86
C ASN A 48 3.84 -12.50 -9.40
N LEU A 49 3.09 -13.12 -8.49
CA LEU A 49 3.35 -13.09 -7.03
C LEU A 49 4.68 -13.77 -6.62
N ALA A 50 5.37 -14.47 -7.54
CA ALA A 50 6.69 -15.05 -7.27
C ALA A 50 7.84 -14.04 -7.48
N LEU A 51 7.59 -12.91 -8.15
CA LEU A 51 8.61 -11.88 -8.35
C LEU A 51 8.92 -11.11 -7.05
N PRO A 52 10.13 -10.55 -6.90
CA PRO A 52 10.57 -9.98 -5.63
C PRO A 52 9.63 -8.92 -5.04
N ILE A 53 9.18 -7.96 -5.86
CA ILE A 53 8.29 -6.89 -5.39
C ILE A 53 6.91 -7.43 -5.00
N PRO A 54 6.18 -8.15 -5.88
CA PRO A 54 4.91 -8.76 -5.50
C PRO A 54 4.99 -9.68 -4.28
N LYS A 55 6.06 -10.46 -4.15
CA LYS A 55 6.27 -11.37 -3.01
C LYS A 55 6.46 -10.61 -1.70
N ALA A 56 7.24 -9.53 -1.72
CA ALA A 56 7.41 -8.68 -0.54
C ALA A 56 6.09 -8.00 -0.16
N LEU A 57 5.34 -7.48 -1.14
CA LEU A 57 4.02 -6.89 -0.92
C LEU A 57 3.03 -7.92 -0.34
N ASP A 58 3.00 -9.15 -0.84
CA ASP A 58 2.18 -10.25 -0.29
C ASP A 58 2.48 -10.49 1.18
N TYR A 59 3.76 -10.55 1.55
CA TYR A 59 4.18 -10.72 2.94
C TYR A 59 3.67 -9.59 3.84
N TYR A 60 3.95 -8.33 3.50
CA TYR A 60 3.55 -7.20 4.37
C TYR A 60 2.04 -6.99 4.40
N PHE A 61 1.35 -7.19 3.27
CA PHE A 61 -0.10 -7.05 3.20
C PHE A 61 -0.82 -8.12 4.03
N ARG A 62 -0.28 -9.35 4.12
CA ARG A 62 -0.88 -10.42 4.93
C ARG A 62 -0.55 -10.32 6.42
N ASN A 63 0.62 -9.79 6.77
CA ASN A 63 1.14 -9.85 8.15
C ASN A 63 1.10 -8.51 8.88
N SER A 64 0.57 -7.44 8.28
CA SER A 64 0.54 -6.11 8.89
C SER A 64 -0.67 -5.30 8.45
N SER A 65 -1.19 -4.46 9.34
CA SER A 65 -2.12 -3.40 8.95
C SER A 65 -1.34 -2.29 8.26
N LEU A 66 -1.80 -1.86 7.09
CA LEU A 66 -1.14 -0.83 6.27
C LEU A 66 -1.98 0.43 6.28
N LEU A 67 -1.30 1.58 6.34
CA LEU A 67 -1.90 2.90 6.18
C LEU A 67 -1.39 3.53 4.89
N PHE A 68 -2.29 3.80 3.96
CA PHE A 68 -2.04 4.43 2.67
C PHE A 68 -2.27 5.94 2.77
N LEU A 69 -1.22 6.73 2.52
CA LEU A 69 -1.20 8.19 2.65
C LEU A 69 -0.63 8.83 1.39
N GLY A 70 -1.25 9.92 0.92
CA GLY A 70 -0.73 10.67 -0.23
C GLY A 70 -0.71 9.88 -1.55
N CYS A 71 -1.44 8.74 -1.62
CA CYS A 71 -1.57 7.94 -2.82
C CYS A 71 -3.04 7.82 -3.20
N GLY A 72 -3.34 8.03 -4.47
CA GLY A 72 -4.71 7.94 -4.96
C GLY A 72 -5.28 6.53 -5.01
N LEU A 73 -4.48 5.49 -4.68
CA LEU A 73 -4.86 4.07 -4.81
C LEU A 73 -5.70 3.84 -6.07
N ASN A 74 -5.19 4.33 -7.21
CA ASN A 74 -5.83 4.18 -8.49
C ASN A 74 -5.33 2.89 -9.16
N GLN A 75 -5.78 2.60 -10.37
CA GLN A 75 -5.43 1.37 -11.07
C GLN A 75 -3.97 1.37 -11.54
N ASP A 76 -3.03 1.18 -10.62
CA ASP A 76 -1.60 0.98 -10.87
C ASP A 76 -1.18 -0.48 -10.67
N ARG A 77 0.09 -0.78 -10.93
CA ARG A 77 0.60 -2.16 -10.85
C ARG A 77 0.65 -2.68 -9.42
N THR A 78 0.91 -1.83 -8.42
CA THR A 78 0.95 -2.17 -7.00
C THR A 78 -0.46 -2.50 -6.49
N VAL A 79 -1.48 -1.73 -6.88
CA VAL A 79 -2.87 -2.02 -6.54
C VAL A 79 -3.34 -3.35 -7.15
N ARG A 80 -2.93 -3.65 -8.39
CA ARG A 80 -3.18 -4.98 -8.99
C ARG A 80 -2.53 -6.12 -8.21
N VAL A 81 -1.39 -5.88 -7.54
CA VAL A 81 -0.80 -6.87 -6.62
C VAL A 81 -1.73 -7.10 -5.43
N PHE A 82 -2.25 -6.05 -4.78
CA PHE A 82 -3.19 -6.19 -3.66
C PHE A 82 -4.50 -6.90 -4.06
N GLU A 83 -5.04 -6.62 -5.25
CA GLU A 83 -6.18 -7.37 -5.81
C GLU A 83 -5.86 -8.87 -5.93
N ALA A 84 -4.68 -9.22 -6.48
CA ALA A 84 -4.25 -10.60 -6.62
C ALA A 84 -4.03 -11.29 -5.25
N ILE A 85 -3.45 -10.59 -4.28
CA ILE A 85 -3.26 -11.10 -2.91
C ILE A 85 -4.60 -11.40 -2.26
N LYS A 86 -5.58 -10.51 -2.39
CA LYS A 86 -6.92 -10.69 -1.81
C LYS A 86 -7.67 -11.85 -2.45
N ILE A 87 -7.61 -11.98 -3.78
CA ILE A 87 -8.20 -13.12 -4.50
C ILE A 87 -7.58 -14.43 -4.00
N LYS A 88 -6.25 -14.48 -3.88
CA LYS A 88 -5.54 -15.66 -3.36
C LYS A 88 -5.94 -15.95 -1.91
N ALA A 89 -5.95 -14.96 -1.02
CA ALA A 89 -6.33 -15.15 0.38
C ALA A 89 -7.76 -15.70 0.52
N LYS A 90 -8.71 -15.19 -0.28
CA LYS A 90 -10.08 -15.71 -0.33
C LYS A 90 -10.12 -17.18 -0.77
N ALA A 91 -9.34 -17.56 -1.78
CA ALA A 91 -9.24 -18.95 -2.24
C ALA A 91 -8.62 -19.87 -1.19
N ASP A 92 -7.64 -19.36 -0.44
CA ASP A 92 -6.96 -20.09 0.64
C ASP A 92 -7.80 -20.14 1.95
N GLY A 93 -8.95 -19.45 2.01
CA GLY A 93 -9.73 -19.29 3.25
C GLY A 93 -8.98 -18.52 4.35
N ALA A 94 -8.01 -17.69 3.97
CA ALA A 94 -7.19 -16.92 4.89
C ALA A 94 -7.77 -15.53 5.13
N ASP A 95 -7.81 -15.13 6.41
CA ASP A 95 -8.16 -13.77 6.79
C ASP A 95 -6.99 -12.81 6.49
N LEU A 96 -7.35 -11.58 6.12
CA LEU A 96 -6.40 -10.50 5.91
C LEU A 96 -6.60 -9.44 6.99
N PRO A 97 -5.51 -8.79 7.46
CA PRO A 97 -5.64 -7.65 8.36
C PRO A 97 -6.40 -6.52 7.67
N GLN A 98 -7.02 -5.65 8.47
CA GLN A 98 -7.64 -4.46 7.94
C GLN A 98 -6.57 -3.45 7.51
N HIS A 99 -6.71 -2.89 6.32
CA HIS A 99 -5.89 -1.80 5.82
C HIS A 99 -6.70 -0.51 5.73
N PHE A 100 -6.01 0.63 5.82
CA PHE A 100 -6.65 1.94 5.86
C PHE A 100 -6.06 2.88 4.81
N SER A 101 -6.86 3.78 4.27
CA SER A 101 -6.37 4.95 3.53
C SER A 101 -6.88 6.24 4.16
N MET A 102 -6.13 7.33 4.07
CA MET A 102 -6.65 8.67 4.36
C MET A 102 -6.85 9.40 3.04
N GLU A 103 -8.08 9.77 2.73
CA GLU A 103 -8.45 10.35 1.44
C GLU A 103 -9.39 11.55 1.59
N GLN A 104 -9.33 12.46 0.62
CA GLN A 104 -10.28 13.57 0.53
C GLN A 104 -11.68 13.04 0.28
N PHE A 105 -12.67 13.62 0.95
CA PHE A 105 -14.07 13.25 0.80
C PHE A 105 -14.52 13.46 -0.66
N PRO A 106 -15.13 12.46 -1.30
CA PRO A 106 -15.60 12.58 -2.69
C PRO A 106 -16.63 13.69 -2.84
N ALA A 107 -16.71 14.31 -4.03
CA ALA A 107 -17.53 15.50 -4.26
C ALA A 107 -19.03 15.31 -3.96
N ASP A 108 -19.52 14.08 -4.12
CA ASP A 108 -20.92 13.72 -3.92
C ASP A 108 -21.07 12.27 -3.44
N GLU A 109 -22.30 11.91 -3.04
CA GLU A 109 -22.63 10.58 -2.53
C GLU A 109 -22.42 9.46 -3.56
N SER A 110 -22.68 9.72 -4.84
CA SER A 110 -22.48 8.72 -5.89
C SER A 110 -20.99 8.41 -6.05
N ALA A 111 -20.14 9.43 -6.05
CA ALA A 111 -18.70 9.29 -6.07
C ALA A 111 -18.19 8.57 -4.81
N LEU A 112 -18.77 8.86 -3.64
CA LEU A 112 -18.46 8.17 -2.38
C LEU A 112 -18.75 6.68 -2.44
N ILE A 113 -19.93 6.28 -2.95
CA ILE A 113 -20.31 4.87 -3.09
C ILE A 113 -19.32 4.15 -4.03
N VAL A 114 -19.04 4.73 -5.21
CA VAL A 114 -18.12 4.14 -6.19
C VAL A 114 -16.72 3.99 -5.59
N ARG A 115 -16.24 5.00 -4.87
CA ARG A 115 -14.91 4.97 -4.27
C ARG A 115 -14.81 3.97 -3.11
N ASN A 116 -15.83 3.89 -2.26
CA ASN A 116 -15.92 2.88 -1.21
C ASN A 116 -15.91 1.46 -1.79
N GLN A 117 -16.69 1.20 -2.84
CA GLN A 117 -16.70 -0.10 -3.50
C GLN A 117 -15.33 -0.47 -4.08
N TYR A 118 -14.63 0.50 -4.69
CA TYR A 118 -13.29 0.30 -5.22
C TYR A 118 -12.29 -0.06 -4.12
N LEU A 119 -12.24 0.71 -3.03
CA LEU A 119 -11.31 0.47 -1.91
C LEU A 119 -11.62 -0.84 -1.18
N LEU A 120 -12.90 -1.15 -1.00
CA LEU A 120 -13.32 -2.44 -0.46
C LEU A 120 -12.85 -3.59 -1.33
N ARG A 121 -12.85 -3.47 -2.67
CA ARG A 121 -12.35 -4.52 -3.58
C ARG A 121 -10.90 -4.87 -3.29
N ILE A 122 -10.07 -3.90 -2.91
CA ILE A 122 -8.66 -4.11 -2.56
C ILE A 122 -8.42 -4.35 -1.06
N GLY A 123 -9.48 -4.38 -0.23
CA GLY A 123 -9.36 -4.64 1.20
C GLY A 123 -8.92 -3.43 2.03
N VAL A 124 -9.20 -2.22 1.53
CA VAL A 124 -8.83 -0.95 2.18
C VAL A 124 -10.09 -0.24 2.67
N THR A 125 -10.05 0.24 3.91
CA THR A 125 -11.09 1.08 4.52
C THR A 125 -10.66 2.55 4.47
N PRO A 126 -11.40 3.44 3.79
CA PRO A 126 -11.05 4.85 3.77
C PRO A 126 -11.40 5.57 5.08
N ILE A 127 -10.58 6.54 5.42
CA ILE A 127 -10.79 7.57 6.44
C ILE A 127 -10.86 8.90 5.68
N TRP A 128 -12.05 9.50 5.67
CA TRP A 128 -12.32 10.70 4.87
C TRP A 128 -11.98 11.99 5.62
N PHE A 129 -11.38 12.95 4.92
CA PHE A 129 -11.21 14.32 5.38
C PHE A 129 -11.73 15.33 4.35
N PRO A 130 -12.09 16.56 4.72
CA PRO A 130 -12.64 17.53 3.77
C PRO A 130 -11.69 17.82 2.60
N THR A 131 -12.25 18.02 1.40
CA THR A 131 -11.47 18.31 0.19
C THR A 131 -10.67 19.60 0.34
N GLY A 132 -9.38 19.55 -0.01
CA GLY A 132 -8.43 20.65 0.12
C GLY A 132 -7.82 20.82 1.51
N GLU A 133 -8.35 20.13 2.53
CA GLU A 133 -7.98 20.35 3.93
C GLU A 133 -6.97 19.31 4.43
N PHE A 134 -5.76 19.35 3.86
CA PHE A 134 -4.71 18.37 4.14
C PHE A 134 -4.16 18.45 5.58
N ASP A 135 -4.39 19.54 6.30
CA ASP A 135 -4.02 19.69 7.71
C ASP A 135 -4.71 18.64 8.60
N PHE A 136 -5.87 18.11 8.18
CA PHE A 136 -6.52 16.99 8.86
C PHE A 136 -5.65 15.74 8.87
N VAL A 137 -4.83 15.49 7.84
CA VAL A 137 -3.91 14.35 7.82
C VAL A 137 -2.91 14.46 8.96
N GLU A 138 -2.31 15.64 9.15
CA GLU A 138 -1.39 15.87 10.27
C GLU A 138 -2.12 15.75 11.62
N GLY A 139 -3.32 16.33 11.73
CA GLY A 139 -4.16 16.24 12.92
C GLY A 139 -4.46 14.79 13.31
N MET A 140 -4.88 13.96 12.36
CA MET A 140 -5.15 12.54 12.57
C MET A 140 -3.89 11.78 13.01
N LEU A 141 -2.74 12.00 12.35
CA LEU A 141 -1.48 11.36 12.73
C LEU A 141 -1.02 11.76 14.13
N ARG A 142 -1.26 13.02 14.52
CA ARG A 142 -0.97 13.53 15.87
C ARG A 142 -1.84 12.84 16.92
N LEU A 143 -3.13 12.66 16.65
CA LEU A 143 -4.04 11.93 17.52
C LEU A 143 -3.61 10.46 17.66
N LEU A 144 -3.29 9.79 16.55
CA LEU A 144 -2.78 8.41 16.56
C LEU A 144 -1.52 8.26 17.42
N ARG A 145 -0.57 9.19 17.27
CA ARG A 145 0.66 9.21 18.09
C ARG A 145 0.35 9.41 19.57
N ASN A 146 -0.58 10.31 19.91
CA ASN A 146 -0.96 10.56 21.30
C ASN A 146 -1.62 9.33 21.92
N GLU A 147 -2.46 8.63 21.16
CA GLU A 147 -3.11 7.39 21.61
C GLU A 147 -2.08 6.30 21.90
N LEU A 148 -1.08 6.12 21.03
CA LEU A 148 0.02 5.17 21.27
C LEU A 148 0.77 5.48 22.58
N ARG A 149 1.06 6.76 22.84
CA ARG A 149 1.72 7.19 24.09
C ARG A 149 0.84 6.96 25.32
N PHE A 150 -0.47 7.19 25.20
CA PHE A 150 -1.41 6.98 26.30
C PHE A 150 -1.56 5.49 26.64
N ARG A 151 -1.61 4.61 25.63
CA ARG A 151 -1.75 3.16 25.82
C ARG A 151 -0.52 2.46 26.39
N ARG A 152 0.61 3.17 26.58
CA ARG A 152 1.89 2.61 27.05
C ARG A 152 2.25 1.30 26.32
N VAL A 153 2.22 1.34 24.99
CA VAL A 153 2.94 0.36 24.14
C VAL A 153 4.22 1.03 23.66
#